data_AF-A0A956PIP2-F1
#
_entry.id   AF-A0A956PIP2-F1
#
_cell.length_a   1.000
_cell.length_b   1.000
_cell.length_c   1.000
_cell.angle_alpha   90.00
_cell.angle_beta   90.00
_cell.angle_gamma   90.00
#
_symmetry.space_group_name_H-M   'P 1'
#
loop_
_entity.id
_entity.type
_entity.pdbx_description
1 polymer ?
#
loop_
_entity_poly.entity_id
_entity_poly.type
_entity_poly.pdbx_seq_one_letter_code
_entity_poly.pdbx_strand_id
1 'polypeptide(L)'
;MGAVATVLLVSVVALMLALVIASAAVTQLSVTSRLSNAEKARNAAESAVQAAIAKLMEEPEWGGGDTLNEAEVSFTLDGAEARLTFHPLDDASVPVSLNNVSTDTPQYGWGKRLIPAEAVQLVGVGKFNGVTRTVEAIVHTPRFPYVIATSGKFNVEGPLEVGVLPRGSDPNTLDNDELLPGHLASNSAGNPAISLNPEVVVHGDLLTSGHANQGGAKVWGEVREGDRAKPLPKIDVRSYDPRSRSDVTRYDTLHTLQDGEPVSGWNRAENLVVNGDLALEAGILFVEGSLTVSGGVKGKGAVITTGPIIVAHAELEADHQVAMLSQGDITISGQNGKFRGLVYTEGNFKSNGVQLIGAFVANGRDGKGDVSVEGGGVVALDPSLSFEKGWLTMERRVVSDEATGWDETVGPRPTLYVESEYLGPNDKGEHVVKWSYTAEFSQANGVVFDRVVVRDYYDSEGERLRYEVERPSEDPNFDPGPGGSNWPSAIEISLMVDDELLFVKGVVSDEPPLKMERVKYYEEVASFSLDFSEFLSQEERMRVLLWVEH
;
A
#
# COMPACT_ATOMS: atom_id res chain seq x y z
N MET A 1 -35.34 53.43 63.31
CA MET A 1 -35.59 52.24 62.46
C MET A 1 -34.76 52.22 61.17
N GLY A 2 -34.47 53.37 60.52
CA GLY A 2 -33.70 53.39 59.25
C GLY A 2 -32.28 52.80 59.31
N ALA A 3 -31.47 53.13 60.32
CA ALA A 3 -30.08 52.68 60.40
C ALA A 3 -29.91 51.15 60.52
N VAL A 4 -30.79 50.48 61.27
CA VAL A 4 -30.76 49.02 61.43
C VAL A 4 -31.09 48.33 60.09
N ALA A 5 -32.07 48.86 59.34
CA ALA A 5 -32.43 48.32 58.03
C ALA A 5 -31.29 48.47 57.01
N THR A 6 -30.56 49.59 57.02
CA THR A 6 -29.41 49.81 56.12
C THR A 6 -28.25 48.87 56.44
N VAL A 7 -27.90 48.69 57.72
CA VAL A 7 -26.84 47.75 58.13
C VAL A 7 -27.20 46.31 57.74
N LEU A 8 -28.47 45.93 57.88
CA LEU A 8 -28.94 44.59 57.52
C LEU A 8 -28.90 44.38 56.00
N LEU A 9 -29.30 45.37 55.20
CA LEU A 9 -29.21 45.32 53.75
C LEU A 9 -27.75 45.17 53.26
N VAL A 10 -26.84 45.99 53.80
CA VAL A 10 -25.40 45.92 53.46
C VAL A 10 -24.82 44.56 53.87
N SER A 11 -25.21 44.03 55.02
CA SER A 11 -24.76 42.71 55.48
C SER A 11 -25.25 41.58 54.58
N VAL A 12 -26.49 41.65 54.09
CA VAL A 12 -27.06 40.67 53.16
C VAL A 12 -26.35 40.72 51.81
N VAL A 13 -26.08 41.91 51.27
CA VAL A 13 -25.32 42.07 50.02
C VAL A 13 -23.88 41.57 50.16
N ALA A 14 -23.22 41.87 51.29
CA ALA A 14 -21.87 41.38 51.57
C ALA A 14 -21.82 39.85 51.69
N LEU A 15 -22.83 39.24 52.34
CA LEU A 15 -22.95 37.78 52.43
C LEU A 15 -23.18 37.15 51.05
N MET A 16 -24.05 37.73 50.22
CA MET A 16 -24.28 37.26 48.85
C MET A 16 -23.01 37.34 48.01
N LEU A 17 -22.25 38.44 48.08
CA LEU A 17 -20.96 38.57 47.39
C LEU A 17 -19.96 37.52 47.86
N ALA A 18 -19.85 37.28 49.17
CA ALA A 18 -18.97 36.25 49.71
C ALA A 18 -19.35 34.85 49.22
N LEU A 19 -20.66 34.52 49.15
CA LEU A 19 -21.15 33.26 48.62
C LEU A 19 -20.88 33.09 47.12
N VAL A 20 -21.03 34.17 46.33
CA VAL A 20 -20.70 34.16 44.89
C VAL A 20 -19.20 33.91 44.68
N ILE A 21 -18.33 34.58 45.44
CA ILE A 21 -16.87 34.38 45.36
C ILE A 21 -16.49 32.95 45.77
N ALA A 22 -17.08 32.43 46.85
CA ALA A 22 -16.84 31.06 47.29
C ALA A 22 -17.30 30.03 46.24
N SER A 23 -18.47 30.23 45.64
CA SER A 23 -19.00 29.39 44.55
C SER A 23 -18.10 29.42 43.31
N ALA A 24 -17.63 30.61 42.91
CA ALA A 24 -16.70 30.77 41.80
C ALA A 24 -15.36 30.07 42.07
N ALA A 25 -14.83 30.17 43.29
CA ALA A 25 -13.58 29.50 43.69
C ALA A 25 -13.71 27.97 43.67
N VAL A 26 -14.82 27.42 44.17
CA VAL A 26 -15.08 25.96 44.14
C VAL A 26 -15.21 25.48 42.69
N THR A 27 -15.92 26.24 41.86
CA THR A 27 -16.06 25.94 40.43
C THR A 27 -14.69 25.93 39.75
N GLN A 28 -13.88 26.97 39.96
CA GLN A 28 -12.54 27.07 39.40
C GLN A 28 -11.65 25.91 39.85
N LEU A 29 -11.64 25.57 41.15
CA LEU A 29 -10.88 24.42 41.67
C LEU A 29 -11.33 23.11 41.04
N SER A 30 -12.63 22.89 40.86
CA SER A 30 -13.16 21.68 40.22
C SER A 30 -12.75 21.59 38.74
N VAL A 31 -12.76 22.71 38.02
CA VAL A 31 -12.37 22.77 36.60
C VAL A 31 -10.87 22.52 36.48
N THR A 32 -10.04 23.18 37.30
CA THR A 32 -8.59 22.98 37.31
C THR A 32 -8.20 21.55 37.69
N SER A 33 -8.85 20.96 38.69
CA SER A 33 -8.61 19.57 39.08
C SER A 33 -8.98 18.60 37.97
N ARG A 34 -10.14 18.79 37.31
CA ARG A 34 -10.55 17.96 36.17
C ARG A 34 -9.59 18.09 34.98
N LEU A 35 -9.12 19.30 34.69
CA LEU A 35 -8.17 19.53 33.61
C LEU A 35 -6.83 18.86 33.89
N SER A 36 -6.28 19.05 35.10
CA SER A 36 -5.03 18.41 35.52
C SER A 36 -5.15 16.88 35.53
N ASN A 37 -6.27 16.33 36.01
CA ASN A 37 -6.50 14.89 35.98
C ASN A 37 -6.60 14.36 34.54
N ALA A 38 -7.22 15.13 33.64
CA ALA A 38 -7.31 14.77 32.22
C ALA A 38 -5.95 14.80 31.52
N GLU A 39 -5.08 15.77 31.82
CA GLU A 39 -3.72 15.82 31.28
C GLU A 39 -2.89 14.62 31.75
N LYS A 40 -2.95 14.26 33.03
CA LYS A 40 -2.25 13.07 33.55
C LYS A 40 -2.74 11.78 32.91
N ALA A 41 -4.07 11.62 32.78
CA ALA A 41 -4.65 10.48 32.08
C ALA A 41 -4.22 10.44 30.60
N ARG A 42 -4.13 11.59 29.92
CA ARG A 42 -3.66 11.66 28.53
C ARG A 42 -2.19 11.27 28.41
N ASN A 43 -1.31 11.82 29.25
CA ASN A 43 0.12 11.50 29.21
C ASN A 43 0.38 10.00 29.46
N ALA A 44 -0.39 9.38 30.36
CA ALA A 44 -0.36 7.93 30.57
C ALA A 44 -0.76 7.15 29.31
N ALA A 45 -1.84 7.57 28.63
CA ALA A 45 -2.27 6.96 27.36
C ALA A 45 -1.20 7.09 26.25
N GLU A 46 -0.60 8.27 26.08
CA GLU A 46 0.47 8.51 25.11
C GLU A 46 1.71 7.65 25.41
N SER A 47 2.07 7.50 26.68
CA SER A 47 3.19 6.65 27.11
C SER A 47 2.95 5.17 26.80
N ALA A 48 1.70 4.69 26.95
CA ALA A 48 1.34 3.32 26.57
C ALA A 48 1.52 3.10 25.06
N VAL A 49 1.10 4.06 24.22
CA VAL A 49 1.30 4.00 22.77
C VAL A 49 2.79 4.01 22.42
N GLN A 50 3.60 4.87 23.04
CA GLN A 50 5.05 4.91 22.78
C GLN A 50 5.76 3.61 23.16
N ALA A 51 5.43 3.03 24.31
CA ALA A 51 5.96 1.74 24.72
C ALA A 51 5.53 0.59 23.78
N ALA A 52 4.30 0.66 23.26
CA ALA A 52 3.81 -0.28 22.24
C ALA A 52 4.55 -0.13 20.90
N ILE A 53 4.84 1.10 20.45
CA ILE A 53 5.66 1.35 19.25
C ILE A 53 7.05 0.73 19.42
N ALA A 54 7.69 0.95 20.57
CA ALA A 54 9.01 0.37 20.84
C ALA A 54 8.99 -1.18 20.75
N LYS A 55 7.94 -1.82 21.29
CA LYS A 55 7.75 -3.28 21.13
C LYS A 55 7.55 -3.71 19.68
N LEU A 56 6.70 -3.01 18.92
CA LEU A 56 6.47 -3.32 17.50
C LEU A 56 7.75 -3.19 16.65
N MET A 57 8.65 -2.28 17.00
CA MET A 57 9.94 -2.15 16.31
C MET A 57 10.86 -3.35 16.57
N GLU A 58 10.77 -3.99 17.73
CA GLU A 58 11.53 -5.20 18.05
C GLU A 58 10.87 -6.47 17.51
N GLU A 59 9.54 -6.51 17.52
CA GLU A 59 8.72 -7.65 17.16
C GLU A 59 7.47 -7.18 16.37
N PRO A 60 7.55 -7.06 15.04
CA PRO A 60 6.45 -6.50 14.23
C PRO A 60 5.14 -7.28 14.33
N GLU A 61 5.22 -8.60 14.56
CA GLU A 61 4.06 -9.50 14.72
C GLU A 61 3.42 -9.42 16.13
N TRP A 62 3.96 -8.59 17.03
CA TRP A 62 3.47 -8.44 18.38
C TRP A 62 1.99 -8.01 18.41
N GLY A 63 1.15 -8.79 19.08
CA GLY A 63 -0.31 -8.59 19.10
C GLY A 63 -1.09 -9.25 17.97
N GLY A 64 -0.43 -9.99 17.06
CA GLY A 64 -1.08 -10.77 16.00
C GLY A 64 -1.44 -12.22 16.37
N GLY A 65 -1.03 -12.73 17.54
CA GLY A 65 -1.23 -14.12 17.97
C GLY A 65 -2.25 -14.29 19.10
N ASP A 66 -2.77 -15.51 19.29
CA ASP A 66 -3.86 -15.87 20.23
C ASP A 66 -3.48 -15.90 21.74
N THR A 67 -2.29 -15.43 22.13
CA THR A 67 -1.80 -15.58 23.52
C THR A 67 -1.96 -14.30 24.35
N LEU A 68 -2.89 -14.35 25.32
CA LEU A 68 -3.35 -13.22 26.14
C LEU A 68 -2.27 -12.46 26.94
N ASN A 69 -1.18 -13.13 27.33
CA ASN A 69 -0.17 -12.53 28.22
C ASN A 69 0.98 -11.83 27.49
N GLU A 70 1.10 -12.01 26.17
CA GLU A 70 2.20 -11.44 25.40
C GLU A 70 1.79 -10.18 24.65
N ALA A 71 0.51 -9.82 24.57
CA ALA A 71 0.00 -8.71 23.73
C ALA A 71 -0.52 -7.47 24.50
N GLU A 72 0.01 -7.21 25.71
CA GLU A 72 -0.39 -6.07 26.53
C GLU A 72 0.81 -5.18 26.92
N VAL A 73 0.56 -3.87 27.03
CA VAL A 73 1.40 -2.91 27.75
C VAL A 73 0.57 -2.34 28.88
N SER A 74 1.05 -2.45 30.12
CA SER A 74 0.37 -1.92 31.30
C SER A 74 1.37 -1.49 32.36
N PHE A 75 1.27 -0.25 32.80
CA PHE A 75 2.13 0.32 33.85
C PHE A 75 1.48 1.54 34.50
N THR A 76 2.10 2.05 35.57
CA THR A 76 1.65 3.29 36.23
C THR A 76 2.69 4.39 36.04
N LEU A 77 2.24 5.58 35.62
CA LEU A 77 3.05 6.78 35.45
C LEU A 77 2.46 7.92 36.28
N ASP A 78 3.21 8.45 37.24
CA ASP A 78 2.77 9.53 38.14
C ASP A 78 1.41 9.27 38.84
N GLY A 79 1.15 8.00 39.15
CA GLY A 79 -0.10 7.53 39.76
C GLY A 79 -1.27 7.37 38.79
N ALA A 80 -1.08 7.64 37.50
CA ALA A 80 -2.03 7.33 36.43
C ALA A 80 -1.76 5.95 35.85
N GLU A 81 -2.80 5.17 35.64
CA GLU A 81 -2.72 3.85 35.00
C GLU A 81 -2.65 4.06 33.48
N ALA A 82 -1.68 3.43 32.83
CA ALA A 82 -1.47 3.42 31.39
C ALA A 82 -1.65 1.99 30.88
N ARG A 83 -2.46 1.79 29.83
CA ARG A 83 -2.75 0.46 29.29
C ARG A 83 -2.95 0.47 27.77
N LEU A 84 -2.52 -0.58 27.09
CA LEU A 84 -2.80 -0.89 25.67
C LEU A 84 -2.86 -2.41 25.50
N THR A 85 -3.86 -2.92 24.77
CA THR A 85 -4.05 -4.36 24.52
C THR A 85 -4.48 -4.61 23.07
N PHE A 86 -4.06 -5.73 22.49
CA PHE A 86 -4.60 -6.25 21.22
C PHE A 86 -5.72 -7.28 21.40
N HIS A 87 -5.93 -7.73 22.64
CA HIS A 87 -7.01 -8.66 22.94
C HIS A 87 -8.21 -7.96 23.54
N PRO A 88 -9.43 -8.35 23.13
CA PRO A 88 -10.63 -7.99 23.83
C PRO A 88 -10.58 -8.57 25.24
N LEU A 89 -10.59 -7.68 26.23
CA LEU A 89 -10.72 -8.07 27.63
C LEU A 89 -12.20 -8.37 27.92
N ASP A 90 -12.46 -9.08 29.02
CA ASP A 90 -13.82 -9.37 29.50
C ASP A 90 -14.70 -8.11 29.66
N ASP A 91 -14.07 -6.94 29.75
CA ASP A 91 -14.71 -5.64 29.70
C ASP A 91 -14.74 -5.09 28.26
N ALA A 92 -15.87 -5.28 27.57
CA ALA A 92 -16.13 -4.79 26.21
C ALA A 92 -16.02 -3.26 26.06
N SER A 93 -15.85 -2.50 27.16
CA SER A 93 -15.65 -1.05 27.13
C SER A 93 -14.18 -0.64 26.94
N VAL A 94 -13.23 -1.58 27.00
CA VAL A 94 -11.81 -1.27 26.82
C VAL A 94 -11.47 -1.25 25.32
N PRO A 95 -10.98 -0.12 24.78
CA PRO A 95 -10.47 -0.06 23.42
C PRO A 95 -9.38 -1.11 23.14
N VAL A 96 -9.45 -1.72 21.97
CA VAL A 96 -8.55 -2.81 21.55
C VAL A 96 -7.76 -2.34 20.33
N SER A 97 -6.46 -2.57 20.35
CA SER A 97 -5.55 -2.31 19.24
C SER A 97 -5.68 -3.40 18.17
N LEU A 98 -5.33 -3.09 16.93
CA LEU A 98 -5.38 -4.04 15.83
C LEU A 98 -4.01 -4.09 15.14
N ASN A 99 -3.38 -5.26 15.13
CA ASN A 99 -2.19 -5.49 14.33
C ASN A 99 -2.60 -6.06 12.97
N ASN A 100 -2.56 -5.23 11.93
CA ASN A 100 -2.87 -5.61 10.55
C ASN A 100 -1.59 -5.73 9.70
N VAL A 101 -0.41 -5.93 10.32
CA VAL A 101 0.88 -5.94 9.61
C VAL A 101 1.03 -7.13 8.67
N SER A 102 0.46 -8.28 9.03
CA SER A 102 0.64 -9.57 8.34
C SER A 102 -0.42 -9.84 7.27
N THR A 103 -1.42 -8.97 7.14
CA THR A 103 -2.49 -9.12 6.16
C THR A 103 -2.24 -8.22 4.96
N ASP A 104 -2.83 -8.59 3.83
CA ASP A 104 -2.83 -7.87 2.56
C ASP A 104 -4.16 -7.14 2.31
N THR A 105 -5.05 -7.14 3.31
CA THR A 105 -6.39 -6.54 3.22
C THR A 105 -6.60 -5.55 4.37
N PRO A 106 -7.27 -4.41 4.11
CA PRO A 106 -7.67 -3.51 5.18
C PRO A 106 -8.63 -4.20 6.16
N GLN A 107 -8.47 -3.94 7.45
CA GLN A 107 -9.31 -4.50 8.50
C GLN A 107 -9.94 -3.41 9.37
N TYR A 108 -11.12 -3.70 9.93
CA TYR A 108 -11.79 -2.77 10.83
C TYR A 108 -11.21 -2.86 12.24
N GLY A 109 -10.53 -1.80 12.65
CA GLY A 109 -10.02 -1.61 14.00
C GLY A 109 -11.06 -1.01 14.95
N TRP A 110 -10.60 -0.62 16.14
CA TRP A 110 -11.42 0.04 17.15
C TRP A 110 -12.06 1.32 16.59
N GLY A 111 -13.30 1.58 17.02
CA GLY A 111 -14.09 2.68 16.49
C GLY A 111 -14.62 2.46 15.08
N LYS A 112 -14.57 1.22 14.55
CA LYS A 112 -14.89 0.86 13.16
C LYS A 112 -14.01 1.61 12.15
N ARG A 113 -12.80 1.97 12.56
CA ARG A 113 -11.85 2.64 11.67
C ARG A 113 -11.24 1.62 10.72
N LEU A 114 -11.20 1.94 9.44
CA LEU A 114 -10.51 1.12 8.46
C LEU A 114 -9.00 1.29 8.64
N ILE A 115 -8.32 0.19 8.94
CA ILE A 115 -6.88 0.12 9.11
C ILE A 115 -6.32 -0.50 7.83
N PRO A 116 -5.45 0.22 7.09
CA PRO A 116 -4.85 -0.31 5.86
C PRO A 116 -4.12 -1.63 6.10
N ALA A 117 -3.92 -2.38 5.02
CA ALA A 117 -2.97 -3.49 5.04
C ALA A 117 -1.59 -2.98 5.51
N GLU A 118 -0.82 -3.85 6.16
CA GLU A 118 0.54 -3.57 6.63
C GLU A 118 0.66 -2.44 7.69
N ALA A 119 -0.46 -2.07 8.32
CA ALA A 119 -0.51 -1.06 9.37
C ALA A 119 -0.95 -1.64 10.71
N VAL A 120 -0.60 -0.95 11.80
CA VAL A 120 -1.01 -1.30 13.16
C VAL A 120 -1.76 -0.13 13.77
N GLN A 121 -2.99 -0.37 14.23
CA GLN A 121 -3.73 0.58 15.05
C GLN A 121 -3.38 0.34 16.51
N LEU A 122 -2.79 1.34 17.15
CA LEU A 122 -2.48 1.36 18.57
C LEU A 122 -3.49 2.25 19.30
N VAL A 123 -4.14 1.68 20.32
CA VAL A 123 -5.10 2.41 21.14
C VAL A 123 -4.68 2.34 22.61
N GLY A 124 -4.05 3.41 23.08
CA GLY A 124 -3.63 3.57 24.47
C GLY A 124 -4.73 4.20 25.32
N VAL A 125 -4.90 3.71 26.54
CA VAL A 125 -5.88 4.18 27.51
C VAL A 125 -5.16 4.58 28.79
N GLY A 126 -5.45 5.78 29.27
CA GLY A 126 -4.92 6.29 30.53
C GLY A 126 -6.04 6.64 31.50
N LYS A 127 -5.88 6.26 32.76
CA LYS A 127 -6.86 6.52 33.83
C LYS A 127 -6.20 7.22 35.02
N PHE A 128 -6.79 8.34 35.46
CA PHE A 128 -6.35 9.05 36.66
C PHE A 128 -7.53 9.69 37.38
N ASN A 129 -7.71 9.38 38.66
CA ASN A 129 -8.77 9.96 39.52
C ASN A 129 -10.17 9.98 38.88
N GLY A 130 -10.56 8.87 38.25
CA GLY A 130 -11.88 8.71 37.59
C GLY A 130 -12.01 9.38 36.23
N VAL A 131 -10.95 10.00 35.71
CA VAL A 131 -10.88 10.49 34.33
C VAL A 131 -10.18 9.45 33.46
N THR A 132 -10.82 9.08 32.34
CA THR A 132 -10.25 8.20 31.32
C THR A 132 -9.97 9.00 30.06
N ARG A 133 -8.80 8.81 29.46
CA ARG A 133 -8.42 9.35 28.15
C ARG A 133 -7.90 8.24 27.25
N THR A 134 -8.19 8.36 25.96
CA THR A 134 -7.78 7.41 24.94
C THR A 134 -6.98 8.14 23.88
N VAL A 135 -5.89 7.53 23.42
CA VAL A 135 -5.03 8.02 22.36
C VAL A 135 -4.93 6.94 21.30
N GLU A 136 -5.18 7.31 20.06
CA GLU A 136 -5.08 6.44 18.90
C GLU A 136 -3.89 6.85 18.03
N ALA A 137 -3.12 5.88 17.55
CA ALA A 137 -2.11 6.05 16.53
C ALA A 137 -2.23 4.94 15.49
N ILE A 138 -2.04 5.27 14.22
CA ILE A 138 -1.89 4.29 13.14
C ILE A 138 -0.43 4.30 12.74
N VAL A 139 0.24 3.17 12.93
CA VAL A 139 1.67 3.00 12.69
C VAL A 139 1.84 2.15 11.45
N HIS A 140 2.59 2.67 10.49
CA HIS A 140 3.00 1.90 9.33
C HIS A 140 4.38 1.31 9.59
N THR A 141 4.48 -0.01 9.71
CA THR A 141 5.76 -0.72 9.78
C THR A 141 6.01 -1.34 8.41
N PRO A 142 6.82 -0.72 7.54
CA PRO A 142 7.15 -1.35 6.26
C PRO A 142 7.79 -2.71 6.52
N ARG A 143 7.28 -3.76 5.86
CA ARG A 143 7.79 -5.14 6.02
C ARG A 143 9.28 -5.27 5.72
N PHE A 144 9.83 -4.32 4.97
CA PHE A 144 11.24 -4.26 4.63
C PHE A 144 11.80 -2.84 4.84
N PRO A 145 12.42 -2.54 6.00
CA PRO A 145 12.91 -1.20 6.33
C PRO A 145 14.33 -0.93 5.79
N TYR A 146 14.90 -1.86 5.02
CA TYR A 146 16.27 -1.79 4.55
C TYR A 146 16.31 -1.28 3.11
N VAL A 147 17.24 -0.37 2.83
CA VAL A 147 17.54 0.07 1.47
C VAL A 147 18.30 -1.04 0.74
N ILE A 148 19.27 -1.63 1.45
CA ILE A 148 20.06 -2.76 1.00
C ILE A 148 20.03 -3.81 2.10
N ALA A 149 19.64 -5.04 1.76
CA ALA A 149 19.85 -6.17 2.65
C ALA A 149 20.47 -7.36 1.91
N THR A 150 21.43 -8.00 2.57
CA THR A 150 22.17 -9.11 2.02
C THR A 150 22.28 -10.25 3.02
N SER A 151 22.15 -11.47 2.51
CA SER A 151 22.48 -12.71 3.23
C SER A 151 23.99 -12.94 3.35
N GLY A 152 24.75 -12.39 2.40
CA GLY A 152 26.19 -12.45 2.30
C GLY A 152 26.88 -11.16 2.74
N LYS A 153 28.10 -10.95 2.26
CA LYS A 153 28.93 -9.78 2.56
C LYS A 153 28.49 -8.57 1.76
N PHE A 154 28.66 -7.39 2.34
CA PHE A 154 28.48 -6.11 1.66
C PHE A 154 29.83 -5.41 1.50
N ASN A 155 30.23 -5.09 0.26
CA ASN A 155 31.47 -4.36 -0.02
C ASN A 155 31.21 -3.16 -0.94
N VAL A 156 31.92 -2.06 -0.66
CA VAL A 156 31.84 -0.84 -1.46
C VAL A 156 33.21 -0.34 -1.85
N GLU A 157 33.39 -0.08 -3.14
CA GLU A 157 34.54 0.60 -3.71
C GLU A 157 34.09 1.95 -4.29
N GLY A 158 34.55 3.05 -3.70
CA GLY A 158 34.17 4.42 -4.09
C GLY A 158 32.99 5.01 -3.30
N PRO A 159 32.45 6.16 -3.75
CA PRO A 159 31.41 6.89 -3.03
C PRO A 159 30.07 6.16 -3.07
N LEU A 160 29.39 6.13 -1.93
CA LEU A 160 28.05 5.58 -1.78
C LEU A 160 27.29 6.33 -0.68
N GLU A 161 26.04 6.70 -0.96
CA GLU A 161 25.15 7.29 0.04
C GLU A 161 23.88 6.45 0.18
N VAL A 162 23.55 6.01 1.39
CA VAL A 162 22.42 5.11 1.67
C VAL A 162 21.34 5.84 2.46
N GLY A 163 20.14 5.98 1.90
CA GLY A 163 19.04 6.72 2.51
C GLY A 163 17.66 6.35 1.97
N VAL A 164 16.62 7.07 2.38
CA VAL A 164 15.25 6.92 1.89
C VAL A 164 14.81 8.23 1.27
N LEU A 165 14.13 8.17 0.12
CA LEU A 165 13.55 9.35 -0.50
C LEU A 165 12.32 9.82 0.28
N PRO A 166 12.20 11.13 0.58
CA PRO A 166 10.95 11.68 1.08
C PRO A 166 9.81 11.42 0.08
N ARG A 167 8.59 11.24 0.61
CA ARG A 167 7.41 11.03 -0.23
C ARG A 167 7.16 12.28 -1.09
N GLY A 168 6.95 12.08 -2.38
CA GLY A 168 6.71 13.15 -3.35
C GLY A 168 7.99 13.84 -3.87
N SER A 169 9.18 13.45 -3.38
CA SER A 169 10.44 13.90 -3.98
C SER A 169 10.59 13.31 -5.38
N ASP A 170 11.10 14.11 -6.31
CA ASP A 170 11.45 13.63 -7.63
C ASP A 170 12.76 12.82 -7.56
N PRO A 171 12.73 11.51 -7.84
CA PRO A 171 13.91 10.66 -7.77
C PRO A 171 14.98 11.00 -8.81
N ASN A 172 14.67 11.85 -9.80
CA ASN A 172 15.64 12.30 -10.79
C ASN A 172 16.48 13.48 -10.30
N THR A 173 15.93 14.25 -9.36
CA THR A 173 16.53 15.41 -8.70
C THR A 173 16.84 15.07 -7.25
N LEU A 174 17.74 14.11 -7.07
CA LEU A 174 18.22 13.68 -5.76
C LEU A 174 18.96 14.81 -5.07
N ASP A 175 18.34 15.39 -4.04
CA ASP A 175 19.03 16.18 -3.03
C ASP A 175 19.45 15.26 -1.88
N ASN A 176 20.75 14.98 -1.80
CA ASN A 176 21.32 14.07 -0.81
C ASN A 176 21.12 14.60 0.62
N ASP A 177 21.00 15.92 0.80
CA ASP A 177 20.79 16.54 2.11
C ASP A 177 19.35 16.33 2.63
N GLU A 178 18.42 15.93 1.77
CA GLU A 178 17.01 15.65 2.11
C GLU A 178 16.72 14.16 2.35
N LEU A 179 17.73 13.29 2.22
CA LEU A 179 17.54 11.86 2.43
C LEU A 179 17.12 11.57 3.88
N LEU A 180 16.05 10.79 4.00
CA LEU A 180 15.58 10.27 5.27
C LEU A 180 16.44 9.07 5.70
N PRO A 181 16.43 8.68 6.99
CA PRO A 181 17.18 7.54 7.47
C PRO A 181 16.85 6.25 6.70
N GLY A 182 17.88 5.65 6.10
CA GLY A 182 17.80 4.38 5.38
C GLY A 182 18.79 3.36 5.93
N HIS A 183 18.31 2.15 6.18
CA HIS A 183 19.09 1.11 6.86
C HIS A 183 19.81 0.19 5.88
N LEU A 184 20.98 -0.29 6.31
CA LEU A 184 21.76 -1.32 5.62
C LEU A 184 21.92 -2.54 6.52
N ALA A 185 21.63 -3.73 5.99
CA ALA A 185 21.73 -4.97 6.74
C ALA A 185 22.55 -6.06 6.02
N SER A 186 23.40 -6.77 6.76
CA SER A 186 24.10 -7.98 6.29
C SER A 186 24.00 -9.13 7.29
N ASN A 187 23.48 -10.28 6.85
CA ASN A 187 23.40 -11.49 7.66
C ASN A 187 24.68 -12.33 7.64
N SER A 188 25.74 -11.90 6.95
CA SER A 188 27.01 -12.60 6.95
C SER A 188 27.62 -12.59 8.34
N ALA A 189 28.08 -13.76 8.81
CA ALA A 189 28.89 -13.88 10.02
C ALA A 189 30.38 -13.55 9.77
N GLY A 190 30.69 -12.94 8.62
CA GLY A 190 32.05 -12.62 8.21
C GLY A 190 32.75 -11.58 9.07
N ASN A 191 34.08 -11.53 8.95
CA ASN A 191 34.92 -10.49 9.53
C ASN A 191 35.90 -9.94 8.46
N PRO A 192 35.58 -8.83 7.78
CA PRO A 192 34.31 -8.10 7.86
C PRO A 192 33.15 -8.79 7.12
N ALA A 193 31.94 -8.58 7.61
CA ALA A 193 30.67 -8.83 6.92
C ALA A 193 30.25 -7.62 6.10
N ILE A 194 30.53 -6.41 6.59
CA ILE A 194 30.33 -5.15 5.89
C ILE A 194 31.69 -4.44 5.78
N SER A 195 32.11 -4.08 4.57
CA SER A 195 33.32 -3.30 4.30
C SER A 195 32.95 -1.99 3.63
N LEU A 196 33.13 -0.87 4.34
CA LEU A 196 32.89 0.48 3.86
C LEU A 196 34.22 1.24 3.72
N ASN A 197 34.16 2.41 3.06
CA ASN A 197 35.29 3.31 2.86
C ASN A 197 34.91 4.75 3.31
N PRO A 198 35.86 5.70 3.41
CA PRO A 198 35.58 7.06 3.90
C PRO A 198 34.58 7.88 3.09
N GLU A 199 34.32 7.50 1.85
CA GLU A 199 33.38 8.17 0.94
C GLU A 199 31.96 7.63 1.07
N VAL A 200 31.71 6.73 2.02
CA VAL A 200 30.38 6.17 2.29
C VAL A 200 29.65 6.96 3.37
N VAL A 201 28.38 7.28 3.10
CA VAL A 201 27.43 7.84 4.07
C VAL A 201 26.22 6.92 4.21
N VAL A 202 25.84 6.59 5.43
CA VAL A 202 24.62 5.82 5.74
C VAL A 202 23.75 6.66 6.66
N HIS A 203 22.58 7.07 6.18
CA HIS A 203 21.67 7.97 6.90
C HIS A 203 20.90 7.28 8.04
N GLY A 204 20.79 5.94 8.00
CA GLY A 204 20.19 5.14 9.07
C GLY A 204 21.18 4.21 9.76
N ASP A 205 20.64 3.17 10.39
CA ASP A 205 21.38 2.10 11.04
C ASP A 205 22.18 1.19 10.09
N LEU A 206 23.30 0.69 10.60
CA LEU A 206 24.16 -0.31 9.98
C LEU A 206 24.11 -1.59 10.83
N LEU A 207 23.46 -2.64 10.33
CA LEU A 207 23.22 -3.86 11.10
C LEU A 207 23.94 -5.05 10.47
N THR A 208 24.65 -5.84 11.27
CA THR A 208 25.24 -7.08 10.78
C THR A 208 25.32 -8.19 11.83
N SER A 209 25.15 -9.44 11.38
CA SER A 209 25.43 -10.64 12.18
C SER A 209 26.94 -10.86 12.43
N GLY A 210 27.80 -10.24 11.62
CA GLY A 210 29.25 -10.34 11.72
C GLY A 210 29.87 -9.04 12.24
N HIS A 211 31.00 -8.65 11.65
CA HIS A 211 31.69 -7.39 11.97
C HIS A 211 31.59 -6.37 10.84
N ALA A 212 31.51 -5.09 11.19
CA ALA A 212 31.48 -3.98 10.25
C ALA A 212 32.82 -3.24 10.26
N ASN A 213 33.55 -3.31 9.16
CA ASN A 213 34.68 -2.42 8.92
C ASN A 213 34.17 -1.13 8.28
N GLN A 214 33.95 -0.09 9.07
CA GLN A 214 33.45 1.19 8.57
C GLN A 214 34.48 1.95 7.73
N GLY A 215 35.79 1.69 7.88
CA GLY A 215 36.82 2.33 7.05
C GLY A 215 36.82 3.86 7.06
N GLY A 216 36.18 4.53 8.02
CA GLY A 216 36.01 5.98 8.08
C GLY A 216 34.69 6.52 7.51
N ALA A 217 33.78 5.64 7.07
CA ALA A 217 32.43 5.98 6.65
C ALA A 217 31.63 6.73 7.73
N LYS A 218 30.64 7.52 7.29
CA LYS A 218 29.77 8.29 8.16
C LYS A 218 28.43 7.57 8.32
N VAL A 219 28.17 6.97 9.48
CA VAL A 219 26.89 6.34 9.82
C VAL A 219 26.15 7.25 10.80
N TRP A 220 24.93 7.67 10.46
CA TRP A 220 24.13 8.59 11.28
C TRP A 220 23.26 7.86 12.30
N GLY A 221 22.85 6.63 11.97
CA GLY A 221 22.16 5.74 12.90
C GLY A 221 23.12 4.92 13.76
N GLU A 222 22.59 3.84 14.33
CA GLU A 222 23.36 2.93 15.18
C GLU A 222 24.11 1.87 14.35
N VAL A 223 25.34 1.55 14.76
CA VAL A 223 26.10 0.42 14.22
C VAL A 223 25.94 -0.77 15.17
N ARG A 224 25.27 -1.82 14.70
CA ARG A 224 24.99 -3.04 15.48
C ARG A 224 25.72 -4.23 14.86
N GLU A 225 26.83 -4.63 15.48
CA GLU A 225 27.58 -5.84 15.13
C GLU A 225 27.11 -7.05 15.96
N GLY A 226 27.28 -8.26 15.42
CA GLY A 226 26.85 -9.49 16.10
C GLY A 226 25.33 -9.57 16.35
N ASP A 227 24.53 -8.81 15.59
CA ASP A 227 23.07 -8.79 15.71
C ASP A 227 22.46 -10.10 15.21
N ARG A 228 21.20 -10.38 15.56
CA ARG A 228 20.46 -11.51 14.99
C ARG A 228 20.26 -11.30 13.49
N ALA A 229 20.37 -12.40 12.73
CA ALA A 229 20.10 -12.39 11.29
C ALA A 229 18.70 -11.82 11.01
N LYS A 230 18.63 -10.88 10.07
CA LYS A 230 17.40 -10.21 9.68
C LYS A 230 16.58 -11.11 8.75
N PRO A 231 15.24 -11.15 8.89
CA PRO A 231 14.41 -11.85 7.93
C PRO A 231 14.53 -11.16 6.57
N LEU A 232 15.06 -11.87 5.58
CA LEU A 232 15.11 -11.42 4.19
C LEU A 232 13.94 -12.04 3.43
N PRO A 233 13.29 -11.30 2.51
CA PRO A 233 12.21 -11.85 1.71
C PRO A 233 12.72 -13.05 0.92
N LYS A 234 11.89 -14.09 0.80
CA LYS A 234 12.18 -15.26 0.00
C LYS A 234 11.13 -15.36 -1.09
N ILE A 235 11.53 -15.01 -2.32
CA ILE A 235 10.65 -14.99 -3.47
C ILE A 235 10.89 -16.25 -4.29
N ASP A 236 9.83 -17.03 -4.55
CA ASP A 236 9.91 -18.14 -5.48
C ASP A 236 9.90 -17.60 -6.92
N VAL A 237 11.09 -17.39 -7.47
CA VAL A 237 11.26 -16.86 -8.83
C VAL A 237 10.54 -17.73 -9.88
N ARG A 238 10.43 -19.04 -9.65
CA ARG A 238 9.79 -19.95 -10.61
C ARG A 238 8.27 -19.87 -10.62
N SER A 239 7.65 -19.36 -9.55
CA SER A 239 6.20 -19.14 -9.53
C SER A 239 5.75 -18.04 -10.51
N TYR A 240 6.68 -17.32 -11.13
CA TYR A 240 6.43 -16.34 -12.17
C TYR A 240 6.55 -16.91 -13.59
N ASP A 241 6.84 -18.21 -13.79
CA ASP A 241 6.79 -18.81 -15.14
C ASP A 241 5.32 -18.82 -15.62
N PRO A 242 4.96 -18.09 -16.69
CA PRO A 242 3.58 -18.02 -17.17
C PRO A 242 3.04 -19.39 -17.60
N ARG A 243 3.88 -20.40 -17.87
CA ARG A 243 3.45 -21.79 -18.13
C ARG A 243 2.85 -22.48 -16.91
N SER A 244 3.29 -22.09 -15.72
CA SER A 244 2.92 -22.71 -14.46
C SER A 244 1.76 -22.00 -13.75
N ARG A 245 1.35 -20.84 -14.28
CA ARG A 245 0.35 -19.95 -13.70
C ARG A 245 -1.02 -20.15 -14.33
N SER A 246 -2.00 -20.54 -13.53
CA SER A 246 -3.39 -20.73 -13.99
C SER A 246 -4.10 -19.42 -14.29
N ASP A 247 -3.64 -18.31 -13.73
CA ASP A 247 -4.19 -16.96 -13.91
C ASP A 247 -3.68 -16.26 -15.17
N VAL A 248 -2.64 -16.80 -15.82
CA VAL A 248 -2.11 -16.28 -17.09
C VAL A 248 -2.73 -17.05 -18.24
N THR A 249 -3.70 -16.43 -18.93
CA THR A 249 -4.42 -17.06 -20.05
C THR A 249 -3.67 -16.95 -21.38
N ARG A 250 -2.79 -15.95 -21.52
CA ARG A 250 -1.98 -15.72 -22.72
C ARG A 250 -0.60 -15.17 -22.35
N TYR A 251 0.43 -15.66 -23.02
CA TYR A 251 1.77 -15.10 -22.99
C TYR A 251 2.44 -15.30 -24.35
N ASP A 252 3.37 -14.42 -24.70
CA ASP A 252 4.15 -14.53 -25.94
C ASP A 252 5.49 -15.22 -25.66
N THR A 253 5.94 -16.06 -26.59
CA THR A 253 7.26 -16.71 -26.50
C THR A 253 8.26 -15.94 -27.36
N LEU A 254 9.29 -15.38 -26.72
CA LEU A 254 10.34 -14.61 -27.36
C LEU A 254 11.58 -15.48 -27.58
N HIS A 255 12.07 -15.50 -28.82
CA HIS A 255 13.33 -16.17 -29.18
C HIS A 255 14.47 -15.17 -29.40
N THR A 256 14.12 -13.97 -29.85
CA THR A 256 15.02 -12.84 -30.08
C THR A 256 14.24 -11.57 -29.79
N LEU A 257 14.91 -10.53 -29.32
CA LEU A 257 14.34 -9.21 -29.15
C LEU A 257 15.22 -8.20 -29.91
N GLN A 258 14.60 -7.35 -30.72
CA GLN A 258 15.32 -6.25 -31.37
C GLN A 258 15.59 -5.13 -30.36
N ASP A 259 16.58 -4.28 -30.68
CA ASP A 259 16.91 -3.10 -29.88
C ASP A 259 15.67 -2.20 -29.71
N GLY A 260 15.27 -1.96 -28.46
CA GLY A 260 14.13 -1.10 -28.12
C GLY A 260 12.76 -1.67 -28.48
N GLU A 261 12.66 -2.93 -28.88
CA GLU A 261 11.36 -3.57 -29.14
C GLU A 261 10.56 -3.67 -27.83
N PRO A 262 9.35 -3.09 -27.77
CA PRO A 262 8.58 -3.02 -26.52
C PRO A 262 8.04 -4.40 -26.15
N VAL A 263 8.27 -4.78 -24.90
CA VAL A 263 7.73 -5.99 -24.29
C VAL A 263 6.54 -5.59 -23.42
N SER A 264 5.34 -6.07 -23.76
CA SER A 264 4.10 -5.79 -23.03
C SER A 264 3.36 -7.08 -22.66
N GLY A 265 2.63 -7.05 -21.54
CA GLY A 265 1.96 -8.25 -21.01
C GLY A 265 2.94 -9.36 -20.61
N TRP A 266 2.46 -10.61 -20.56
CA TRP A 266 3.29 -11.76 -20.18
C TRP A 266 4.13 -12.27 -21.34
N ASN A 267 5.43 -12.36 -21.12
CA ASN A 267 6.40 -12.81 -22.11
C ASN A 267 7.30 -13.88 -21.51
N ARG A 268 7.72 -14.82 -22.35
CA ARG A 268 8.55 -15.94 -21.94
C ARG A 268 9.69 -16.16 -22.93
N ALA A 269 10.91 -16.30 -22.43
CA ALA A 269 12.08 -16.64 -23.25
C ALA A 269 12.90 -17.76 -22.61
N GLU A 270 13.78 -18.37 -23.39
CA GLU A 270 14.87 -19.22 -22.91
C GLU A 270 16.18 -18.54 -23.29
N ASN A 271 17.11 -18.39 -22.35
CA ASN A 271 18.39 -17.69 -22.52
C ASN A 271 18.34 -16.51 -23.51
N LEU A 272 18.02 -15.31 -23.05
CA LEU A 272 17.81 -14.17 -23.93
C LEU A 272 19.04 -13.26 -23.96
N VAL A 273 19.42 -12.86 -25.18
CA VAL A 273 20.40 -11.79 -25.41
C VAL A 273 19.73 -10.67 -26.18
N VAL A 274 19.69 -9.49 -25.58
CA VAL A 274 19.16 -8.25 -26.17
C VAL A 274 20.34 -7.41 -26.61
N ASN A 275 20.51 -7.25 -27.93
CA ASN A 275 21.56 -6.43 -28.52
C ASN A 275 21.09 -4.98 -28.63
N GLY A 276 21.00 -4.30 -27.49
CA GLY A 276 20.46 -2.95 -27.38
C GLY A 276 19.74 -2.75 -26.06
N ASP A 277 18.79 -1.82 -26.05
CA ASP A 277 17.91 -1.56 -24.92
C ASP A 277 16.78 -2.59 -24.84
N LEU A 278 16.41 -2.97 -23.62
CA LEU A 278 15.19 -3.72 -23.32
C LEU A 278 14.10 -2.72 -22.90
N ALA A 279 13.07 -2.55 -23.73
CA ALA A 279 11.94 -1.67 -23.43
C ALA A 279 10.77 -2.47 -22.83
N LEU A 280 10.30 -2.07 -21.65
CA LEU A 280 9.16 -2.68 -20.96
C LEU A 280 7.96 -1.72 -20.96
N GLU A 281 6.83 -2.14 -21.51
CA GLU A 281 5.57 -1.38 -21.52
C GLU A 281 4.51 -2.15 -20.73
N ALA A 282 4.58 -2.04 -19.40
CA ALA A 282 3.82 -2.90 -18.48
C ALA A 282 4.05 -4.41 -18.79
N GLY A 283 5.27 -4.76 -19.20
CA GLY A 283 5.67 -6.11 -19.57
C GLY A 283 6.22 -6.90 -18.39
N ILE A 284 5.89 -8.19 -18.34
CA ILE A 284 6.52 -9.17 -17.47
C ILE A 284 7.26 -10.18 -18.34
N LEU A 285 8.60 -10.11 -18.30
CA LEU A 285 9.48 -11.00 -19.06
C LEU A 285 10.05 -12.08 -18.15
N PHE A 286 9.59 -13.33 -18.32
CA PHE A 286 10.17 -14.49 -17.66
C PHE A 286 11.20 -15.18 -18.57
N VAL A 287 12.45 -15.32 -18.12
CA VAL A 287 13.52 -16.01 -18.85
C VAL A 287 13.92 -17.29 -18.10
N GLU A 288 13.69 -18.44 -18.72
CA GLU A 288 14.27 -19.70 -18.27
C GLU A 288 15.73 -19.77 -18.74
N GLY A 289 16.66 -19.35 -17.86
CA GLY A 289 18.08 -19.22 -18.15
C GLY A 289 18.61 -17.81 -17.88
N SER A 290 19.70 -17.44 -18.54
CA SER A 290 20.34 -16.13 -18.39
C SER A 290 19.69 -15.04 -19.25
N LEU A 291 19.73 -13.80 -18.78
CA LEU A 291 19.42 -12.61 -19.58
C LEU A 291 20.67 -11.72 -19.67
N THR A 292 21.03 -11.34 -20.88
CA THR A 292 22.06 -10.32 -21.13
C THR A 292 21.48 -9.20 -21.97
N VAL A 293 21.55 -7.97 -21.47
CA VAL A 293 21.14 -6.74 -22.16
C VAL A 293 22.39 -5.89 -22.37
N SER A 294 22.76 -5.65 -23.63
CA SER A 294 23.96 -4.85 -23.93
C SER A 294 23.74 -3.35 -23.74
N GLY A 295 22.49 -2.88 -23.82
CA GLY A 295 22.07 -1.51 -23.50
C GLY A 295 21.52 -1.40 -22.08
N GLY A 296 20.48 -0.57 -21.92
CA GLY A 296 19.75 -0.35 -20.69
C GLY A 296 18.42 -1.10 -20.61
N VAL A 297 17.77 -1.06 -19.45
CA VAL A 297 16.39 -1.53 -19.29
C VAL A 297 15.51 -0.32 -19.01
N LYS A 298 14.51 -0.12 -19.87
CA LYS A 298 13.68 1.08 -19.95
C LYS A 298 12.20 0.76 -19.74
N GLY A 299 11.43 1.76 -19.40
CA GLY A 299 9.98 1.68 -19.19
C GLY A 299 9.56 1.12 -17.84
N LYS A 300 8.38 0.49 -17.80
CA LYS A 300 7.74 -0.04 -16.59
C LYS A 300 7.46 -1.52 -16.77
N GLY A 301 7.89 -2.34 -15.81
CA GLY A 301 7.64 -3.77 -15.87
C GLY A 301 8.55 -4.59 -14.99
N ALA A 302 8.59 -5.90 -15.27
CA ALA A 302 9.37 -6.85 -14.51
C ALA A 302 10.17 -7.79 -15.42
N VAL A 303 11.38 -8.10 -14.99
CA VAL A 303 12.27 -9.07 -15.60
C VAL A 303 12.57 -10.13 -14.55
N ILE A 304 12.19 -11.38 -14.84
CA ILE A 304 12.34 -12.51 -13.93
C ILE A 304 13.16 -13.59 -14.62
N THR A 305 14.21 -14.10 -13.97
CA THR A 305 15.14 -15.06 -14.59
C THR A 305 15.52 -16.20 -13.64
N THR A 306 15.66 -17.41 -14.18
CA THR A 306 16.19 -18.56 -13.39
C THR A 306 17.71 -18.67 -13.43
N GLY A 307 18.37 -17.92 -14.31
CA GLY A 307 19.82 -17.73 -14.39
C GLY A 307 20.23 -16.29 -14.10
N PRO A 308 21.46 -15.88 -14.42
CA PRO A 308 21.95 -14.53 -14.13
C PRO A 308 21.34 -13.45 -15.04
N ILE A 309 21.30 -12.20 -14.55
CA ILE A 309 20.95 -10.99 -15.30
C ILE A 309 22.19 -10.12 -15.44
N ILE A 310 22.51 -9.70 -16.66
CA ILE A 310 23.61 -8.77 -16.95
C ILE A 310 23.06 -7.58 -17.75
N VAL A 311 23.20 -6.37 -17.22
CA VAL A 311 22.87 -5.10 -17.89
C VAL A 311 24.13 -4.27 -18.00
N ALA A 312 24.59 -3.99 -19.23
CA ALA A 312 25.91 -3.37 -19.46
C ALA A 312 25.90 -1.83 -19.45
N HIS A 313 24.78 -1.20 -19.85
CA HIS A 313 24.63 0.25 -19.89
C HIS A 313 23.29 0.67 -19.28
N ALA A 314 23.20 0.64 -17.96
CA ALA A 314 22.01 1.14 -17.27
C ALA A 314 21.90 2.66 -17.47
N GLU A 315 20.95 3.09 -18.30
CA GLU A 315 20.54 4.49 -18.44
C GLU A 315 19.07 4.59 -18.05
N LEU A 316 18.73 5.61 -17.25
CA LEU A 316 17.36 5.85 -16.81
C LEU A 316 16.77 7.05 -17.54
N GLU A 317 15.49 6.93 -17.90
CA GLU A 317 14.61 8.07 -18.13
C GLU A 317 13.69 8.20 -16.91
N ALA A 318 13.18 9.41 -16.66
CA ALA A 318 12.60 9.85 -15.39
C ALA A 318 11.48 8.97 -14.81
N ASP A 319 10.77 8.22 -15.67
CA ASP A 319 9.55 7.47 -15.33
C ASP A 319 9.75 5.95 -15.26
N HIS A 320 10.98 5.47 -15.38
CA HIS A 320 11.26 4.03 -15.44
C HIS A 320 11.21 3.38 -14.05
N GLN A 321 10.44 2.31 -13.93
CA GLN A 321 10.29 1.50 -12.72
C GLN A 321 10.36 0.02 -13.12
N VAL A 322 11.49 -0.62 -12.81
CA VAL A 322 11.76 -1.99 -13.23
C VAL A 322 11.98 -2.89 -12.03
N ALA A 323 11.26 -4.01 -11.96
CA ALA A 323 11.57 -5.08 -11.02
C ALA A 323 12.49 -6.11 -11.69
N MET A 324 13.62 -6.44 -11.06
CA MET A 324 14.56 -7.48 -11.49
C MET A 324 14.62 -8.59 -10.45
N LEU A 325 14.20 -9.79 -10.85
CA LEU A 325 14.20 -10.98 -10.00
C LEU A 325 15.07 -12.06 -10.65
N SER A 326 16.02 -12.62 -9.89
CA SER A 326 16.93 -13.64 -10.43
C SER A 326 17.23 -14.74 -9.41
N GLN A 327 17.26 -16.00 -9.84
CA GLN A 327 17.88 -17.07 -9.04
C GLN A 327 19.42 -17.08 -9.17
N GLY A 328 19.94 -16.45 -10.21
CA GLY A 328 21.37 -16.27 -10.46
C GLY A 328 21.86 -14.90 -10.01
N ASP A 329 23.08 -14.56 -10.42
CA ASP A 329 23.70 -13.28 -10.09
C ASP A 329 23.09 -12.14 -10.92
N ILE A 330 23.01 -10.93 -10.36
CA ILE A 330 22.59 -9.72 -11.06
C ILE A 330 23.78 -8.77 -11.14
N THR A 331 24.15 -8.37 -12.36
CA THR A 331 25.18 -7.35 -12.61
C THR A 331 24.58 -6.18 -13.38
N ILE A 332 24.69 -4.97 -12.82
CA ILE A 332 24.25 -3.73 -13.45
C ILE A 332 25.46 -2.82 -13.61
N SER A 333 25.81 -2.48 -14.84
CA SER A 333 26.94 -1.60 -15.16
C SER A 333 26.45 -0.40 -15.97
N GLY A 334 27.14 0.72 -15.84
CA GLY A 334 26.84 1.95 -16.58
C GLY A 334 27.93 2.99 -16.35
N GLN A 335 28.02 3.99 -17.23
CA GLN A 335 28.92 5.13 -17.04
C GLN A 335 28.09 6.33 -16.62
N ASN A 336 28.06 6.62 -15.32
CA ASN A 336 27.12 7.60 -14.73
C ASN A 336 25.65 7.23 -14.97
N GLY A 337 25.39 5.93 -15.04
CA GLY A 337 24.06 5.39 -15.22
C GLY A 337 23.19 5.62 -13.99
N LYS A 338 21.87 5.56 -14.17
CA LYS A 338 20.93 5.47 -13.05
C LYS A 338 20.08 4.20 -13.25
N PHE A 339 19.74 3.54 -12.16
CA PHE A 339 18.80 2.42 -12.14
C PHE A 339 17.77 2.67 -11.04
N ARG A 340 16.49 2.66 -11.41
CA ARG A 340 15.36 2.86 -10.50
C ARG A 340 14.46 1.63 -10.56
N GLY A 341 14.30 0.96 -9.43
CA GLY A 341 13.60 -0.31 -9.41
C GLY A 341 13.82 -1.15 -8.17
N LEU A 342 13.27 -2.35 -8.22
CA LEU A 342 13.44 -3.36 -7.18
C LEU A 342 14.39 -4.43 -7.71
N VAL A 343 15.37 -4.83 -6.90
CA VAL A 343 16.28 -5.92 -7.25
C VAL A 343 16.21 -7.01 -6.19
N TYR A 344 15.90 -8.22 -6.62
CA TYR A 344 15.98 -9.43 -5.82
C TYR A 344 16.84 -10.47 -6.52
N THR A 345 17.82 -11.02 -5.81
CA THR A 345 18.67 -12.11 -6.32
C THR A 345 18.88 -13.20 -5.27
N GLU A 346 18.82 -14.47 -5.68
CA GLU A 346 19.31 -15.62 -4.90
C GLU A 346 20.82 -15.88 -5.16
N GLY A 347 21.43 -15.09 -6.04
CA GLY A 347 22.86 -15.03 -6.32
C GLY A 347 23.53 -13.82 -5.67
N ASN A 348 24.60 -13.35 -6.31
CA ASN A 348 25.30 -12.13 -5.92
C ASN A 348 24.78 -10.92 -6.70
N PHE A 349 24.77 -9.75 -6.07
CA PHE A 349 24.46 -8.49 -6.72
C PHE A 349 25.73 -7.66 -6.89
N LYS A 350 25.98 -7.21 -8.13
CA LYS A 350 27.08 -6.30 -8.44
C LYS A 350 26.58 -5.07 -9.18
N SER A 351 26.95 -3.88 -8.72
CA SER A 351 26.74 -2.63 -9.42
C SER A 351 28.07 -1.96 -9.74
N ASN A 352 28.22 -1.39 -10.94
CA ASN A 352 29.41 -0.67 -11.36
C ASN A 352 29.07 0.61 -12.15
N GLY A 353 29.41 1.78 -11.59
CA GLY A 353 29.24 3.10 -12.21
C GLY A 353 27.78 3.57 -12.33
N VAL A 354 26.88 3.04 -11.50
CA VAL A 354 25.43 3.27 -11.56
C VAL A 354 24.89 3.77 -10.23
N GLN A 355 24.09 4.84 -10.27
CA GLN A 355 23.29 5.31 -9.14
C GLN A 355 22.05 4.42 -9.00
N LEU A 356 21.79 3.92 -7.80
CA LEU A 356 20.74 2.95 -7.53
C LEU A 356 19.59 3.62 -6.76
N ILE A 357 18.34 3.39 -7.17
CA ILE A 357 17.16 3.95 -6.51
C ILE A 357 16.11 2.84 -6.38
N GLY A 358 15.65 2.58 -5.16
CA GLY A 358 14.72 1.53 -4.79
C GLY A 358 15.30 0.58 -3.75
N ALA A 359 14.81 -0.66 -3.72
CA ALA A 359 15.19 -1.66 -2.72
C ALA A 359 16.01 -2.80 -3.34
N PHE A 360 17.08 -3.18 -2.66
CA PHE A 360 18.03 -4.18 -3.16
C PHE A 360 18.20 -5.32 -2.15
N VAL A 361 17.86 -6.54 -2.59
CA VAL A 361 17.94 -7.74 -1.77
C VAL A 361 18.76 -8.82 -2.44
N ALA A 362 19.81 -9.28 -1.77
CA ALA A 362 20.57 -10.46 -2.17
C ALA A 362 20.41 -11.56 -1.12
N ASN A 363 19.48 -12.49 -1.36
CA ASN A 363 19.12 -13.59 -0.45
C ASN A 363 19.61 -14.94 -0.99
N GLY A 364 20.93 -15.06 -1.15
CA GLY A 364 21.57 -16.29 -1.57
C GLY A 364 21.81 -17.30 -0.44
N ARG A 365 22.07 -18.53 -0.86
CA ARG A 365 22.49 -19.64 0.03
C ARG A 365 23.86 -20.13 -0.41
N ASP A 366 24.49 -20.95 0.44
CA ASP A 366 25.72 -21.68 0.09
C ASP A 366 26.88 -20.80 -0.39
N GLY A 367 27.11 -19.68 0.30
CA GLY A 367 28.20 -18.75 -0.02
C GLY A 367 27.90 -17.77 -1.16
N LYS A 368 26.63 -17.67 -1.56
CA LYS A 368 26.10 -16.58 -2.40
C LYS A 368 25.37 -15.54 -1.55
N GLY A 369 24.89 -14.50 -2.21
CA GLY A 369 24.15 -13.41 -1.58
C GLY A 369 25.00 -12.18 -1.35
N ASP A 370 26.25 -12.16 -1.80
CA ASP A 370 27.14 -11.01 -1.62
C ASP A 370 26.65 -9.82 -2.46
N VAL A 371 26.84 -8.62 -1.93
CA VAL A 371 26.57 -7.34 -2.59
C VAL A 371 27.87 -6.57 -2.75
N SER A 372 28.16 -6.13 -3.98
CA SER A 372 29.32 -5.29 -4.30
C SER A 372 28.88 -4.06 -5.08
N VAL A 373 29.25 -2.87 -4.60
CA VAL A 373 28.99 -1.60 -5.30
C VAL A 373 30.33 -0.94 -5.63
N GLU A 374 30.61 -0.80 -6.92
CA GLU A 374 31.86 -0.23 -7.45
C GLU A 374 31.55 1.09 -8.18
N GLY A 375 31.62 2.22 -7.48
CA GLY A 375 31.28 3.54 -8.02
C GLY A 375 29.78 3.70 -8.32
N GLY A 376 29.12 4.66 -7.65
CA GLY A 376 27.68 4.86 -7.83
C GLY A 376 27.11 5.63 -6.66
N GLY A 377 27.02 6.95 -6.81
CA GLY A 377 27.00 7.91 -5.71
C GLY A 377 25.83 7.86 -4.72
N VAL A 378 24.73 7.14 -4.98
CA VAL A 378 23.57 7.05 -4.06
C VAL A 378 22.83 5.72 -4.26
N VAL A 379 22.44 5.07 -3.17
CA VAL A 379 21.40 4.05 -3.08
C VAL A 379 20.28 4.60 -2.19
N ALA A 380 19.14 4.97 -2.77
CA ALA A 380 18.02 5.50 -2.01
C ALA A 380 16.76 4.63 -2.14
N LEU A 381 16.15 4.22 -1.03
CA LEU A 381 14.87 3.54 -1.07
C LEU A 381 13.78 4.53 -1.49
N ASP A 382 13.04 4.20 -2.55
CA ASP A 382 11.82 4.88 -2.94
C ASP A 382 10.64 4.16 -2.23
N PRO A 383 9.96 4.80 -1.25
CA PRO A 383 8.88 4.17 -0.50
C PRO A 383 7.69 3.75 -1.36
N SER A 384 7.57 4.28 -2.58
CA SER A 384 6.55 3.83 -3.53
C SER A 384 6.88 2.48 -4.17
N LEU A 385 8.14 2.01 -4.06
CA LEU A 385 8.59 0.72 -4.56
C LEU A 385 8.66 -0.28 -3.40
N SER A 386 7.73 -1.23 -3.32
CA SER A 386 7.71 -2.27 -2.29
C SER A 386 7.71 -3.68 -2.91
N PHE A 387 8.30 -4.66 -2.20
CA PHE A 387 8.13 -6.08 -2.52
C PHE A 387 6.75 -6.56 -2.05
N GLU A 388 5.69 -5.87 -2.45
CA GLU A 388 4.32 -6.32 -2.23
C GLU A 388 3.94 -7.38 -3.28
N LYS A 389 3.16 -8.36 -2.84
CA LYS A 389 2.63 -9.42 -3.70
C LYS A 389 1.77 -8.87 -4.86
N GLY A 390 1.26 -7.64 -4.72
CA GLY A 390 0.45 -6.91 -5.70
C GLY A 390 1.23 -6.28 -6.86
N TRP A 391 2.51 -5.94 -6.69
CA TRP A 391 3.29 -5.22 -7.71
C TRP A 391 3.66 -6.08 -8.94
N LEU A 392 3.71 -7.41 -8.78
CA LEU A 392 4.03 -8.36 -9.85
C LEU A 392 2.79 -9.12 -10.36
N THR A 393 1.62 -8.79 -9.85
CA THR A 393 0.33 -9.16 -10.43
C THR A 393 -0.21 -7.92 -11.14
N MET A 394 -0.41 -7.95 -12.45
CA MET A 394 -1.43 -7.07 -13.03
C MET A 394 -2.71 -7.36 -12.24
N GLU A 395 -3.14 -6.42 -11.40
CA GLU A 395 -4.30 -6.62 -10.55
C GLU A 395 -5.54 -6.63 -11.45
N ARG A 396 -5.91 -7.83 -11.91
CA ARG A 396 -7.25 -8.09 -12.44
C ARG A 396 -8.16 -8.20 -11.23
N ARG A 397 -8.61 -7.06 -10.72
CA ARG A 397 -9.50 -7.00 -9.55
C ARG A 397 -10.90 -7.44 -9.98
N VAL A 398 -11.26 -8.68 -9.67
CA VAL A 398 -12.65 -9.16 -9.73
C VAL A 398 -13.35 -8.59 -8.50
N VAL A 399 -14.27 -7.63 -8.69
CA VAL A 399 -14.91 -6.90 -7.59
C VAL A 399 -16.12 -7.64 -7.00
N SER A 400 -16.45 -8.85 -7.44
CA SER A 400 -17.57 -9.59 -6.85
C SER A 400 -17.46 -11.11 -6.98
N ASP A 401 -17.21 -11.79 -5.86
CA ASP A 401 -17.69 -13.16 -5.66
C ASP A 401 -18.33 -13.35 -4.26
N GLU A 402 -18.09 -12.44 -3.31
CA GLU A 402 -18.63 -12.56 -1.94
C GLU A 402 -19.28 -11.24 -1.51
N ALA A 403 -20.63 -11.20 -1.53
CA ALA A 403 -21.52 -10.31 -0.77
C ALA A 403 -22.73 -9.79 -1.57
N THR A 404 -23.29 -10.58 -2.49
CA THR A 404 -24.65 -10.33 -2.94
C THR A 404 -25.53 -11.43 -2.33
N GLY A 405 -26.62 -11.07 -1.65
CA GLY A 405 -27.62 -12.01 -1.14
C GLY A 405 -28.43 -12.68 -2.27
N TRP A 406 -27.73 -13.12 -3.31
CA TRP A 406 -28.27 -13.76 -4.49
C TRP A 406 -28.59 -15.22 -4.16
N ASP A 407 -29.87 -15.56 -4.29
CA ASP A 407 -30.31 -16.95 -4.28
C ASP A 407 -29.72 -17.67 -5.50
N GLU A 408 -28.95 -18.75 -5.26
CA GLU A 408 -28.26 -19.54 -6.29
C GLU A 408 -29.21 -20.17 -7.33
N THR A 409 -30.52 -20.07 -7.13
CA THR A 409 -31.54 -20.70 -7.98
C THR A 409 -32.09 -19.82 -9.11
N VAL A 410 -31.70 -18.54 -9.23
CA VAL A 410 -32.33 -17.61 -10.19
C VAL A 410 -31.32 -16.78 -10.99
N GLY A 411 -30.99 -17.23 -12.21
CA GLY A 411 -30.49 -16.35 -13.28
C GLY A 411 -28.95 -16.17 -13.45
N PRO A 412 -28.53 -15.47 -14.52
CA PRO A 412 -27.12 -15.27 -14.86
C PRO A 412 -26.38 -14.31 -13.92
N ARG A 413 -25.08 -14.55 -13.70
CA ARG A 413 -24.22 -13.75 -12.82
C ARG A 413 -23.61 -12.57 -13.60
N PRO A 414 -23.82 -11.32 -13.16
CA PRO A 414 -23.05 -10.19 -13.65
C PRO A 414 -21.67 -10.17 -13.00
N THR A 415 -20.62 -10.08 -13.81
CA THR A 415 -19.25 -9.83 -13.34
C THR A 415 -18.84 -8.44 -13.81
N LEU A 416 -18.43 -7.58 -12.89
CA LEU A 416 -17.95 -6.24 -13.20
C LEU A 416 -16.41 -6.20 -13.13
N TYR A 417 -15.81 -5.71 -14.19
CA TYR A 417 -14.38 -5.43 -14.29
C TYR A 417 -14.17 -3.93 -14.41
N VAL A 418 -13.14 -3.41 -13.76
CA VAL A 418 -12.73 -2.01 -13.84
C VAL A 418 -11.25 -1.97 -14.18
N GLU A 419 -10.90 -1.23 -15.22
CA GLU A 419 -9.52 -1.03 -15.68
C GLU A 419 -9.25 0.47 -15.83
N SER A 420 -8.04 0.92 -15.51
CA SER A 420 -7.61 2.30 -15.73
C SER A 420 -6.37 2.34 -16.62
N GLU A 421 -6.34 3.26 -17.57
CA GLU A 421 -5.26 3.45 -18.53
C GLU A 421 -4.91 4.95 -18.60
N TYR A 422 -3.65 5.29 -18.33
CA TYR A 422 -3.16 6.66 -18.53
C TYR A 422 -2.79 6.86 -20.00
N LEU A 423 -3.39 7.86 -20.65
CA LEU A 423 -3.26 8.07 -22.10
C LEU A 423 -2.22 9.13 -22.49
N GLY A 424 -1.55 9.74 -21.52
CA GLY A 424 -0.65 10.86 -21.79
C GLY A 424 -1.36 12.22 -21.80
N PRO A 425 -0.62 13.31 -22.03
CA PRO A 425 -1.20 14.64 -22.22
C PRO A 425 -1.96 14.75 -23.55
N ASN A 426 -3.12 15.40 -23.55
CA ASN A 426 -3.87 15.72 -24.75
C ASN A 426 -3.21 16.88 -25.55
N ASP A 427 -3.82 17.28 -26.67
CA ASP A 427 -3.34 18.37 -27.53
C ASP A 427 -3.23 19.74 -26.82
N LYS A 428 -3.76 19.87 -25.60
CA LYS A 428 -3.67 21.06 -24.75
C LYS A 428 -2.63 20.91 -23.63
N GLY A 429 -1.96 19.76 -23.52
CA GLY A 429 -1.01 19.46 -22.45
C GLY A 429 -1.64 18.94 -21.16
N GLU A 430 -2.95 18.66 -21.15
CA GLU A 430 -3.66 18.16 -19.97
C GLU A 430 -3.56 16.63 -19.91
N HIS A 431 -3.18 16.08 -18.76
CA HIS A 431 -3.03 14.64 -18.56
C HIS A 431 -4.38 13.95 -18.61
N VAL A 432 -4.53 12.90 -19.44
CA VAL A 432 -5.81 12.19 -19.60
C VAL A 432 -5.73 10.78 -19.01
N VAL A 433 -6.72 10.44 -18.18
CA VAL A 433 -6.91 9.10 -17.64
C VAL A 433 -8.20 8.51 -18.21
N LYS A 434 -8.12 7.28 -18.71
CA LYS A 434 -9.24 6.50 -19.23
C LYS A 434 -9.61 5.41 -18.23
N TRP A 435 -10.87 5.33 -17.87
CA TRP A 435 -11.45 4.26 -17.06
C TRP A 435 -12.33 3.40 -17.93
N SER A 436 -12.16 2.07 -17.89
CA SER A 436 -12.96 1.11 -18.63
C SER A 436 -13.71 0.21 -17.65
N TYR A 437 -15.03 0.26 -17.69
CA TYR A 437 -15.93 -0.58 -16.92
C TYR A 437 -16.51 -1.64 -17.85
N THR A 438 -16.21 -2.91 -17.60
CA THR A 438 -16.79 -4.02 -18.35
C THR A 438 -17.76 -4.77 -17.47
N ALA A 439 -19.03 -4.83 -17.86
CA ALA A 439 -20.01 -5.74 -17.27
C ALA A 439 -20.18 -6.95 -18.20
N GLU A 440 -19.86 -8.14 -17.70
CA GLU A 440 -20.12 -9.41 -18.39
C GLU A 440 -21.29 -10.12 -17.73
N PHE A 441 -22.24 -10.58 -18.54
CA PHE A 441 -23.34 -11.39 -18.07
C PHE A 441 -23.09 -12.82 -18.52
N SER A 442 -22.95 -13.73 -17.54
CA SER A 442 -22.63 -15.13 -17.80
C SER A 442 -23.63 -16.07 -17.16
N GLN A 443 -23.89 -17.20 -17.81
CA GLN A 443 -24.62 -18.31 -17.19
C GLN A 443 -23.74 -19.00 -16.14
N ALA A 444 -24.36 -19.76 -15.22
CA ALA A 444 -23.65 -20.53 -14.19
C ALA A 444 -22.61 -21.53 -14.74
N ASN A 445 -22.66 -21.86 -16.04
CA ASN A 445 -21.68 -22.70 -16.74
C ASN A 445 -20.51 -21.91 -17.37
N GLY A 446 -20.43 -20.59 -17.16
CA GLY A 446 -19.35 -19.72 -17.64
C GLY A 446 -19.54 -19.17 -19.06
N VAL A 447 -20.67 -19.43 -19.73
CA VAL A 447 -20.95 -18.87 -21.06
C VAL A 447 -21.38 -17.40 -20.93
N VAL A 448 -20.56 -16.48 -21.45
CA VAL A 448 -20.85 -15.04 -21.53
C VAL A 448 -21.79 -14.77 -22.71
N PHE A 449 -22.93 -14.12 -22.47
CA PHE A 449 -23.94 -13.86 -23.51
C PHE A 449 -24.16 -12.36 -23.81
N ASP A 450 -23.77 -11.47 -22.89
CA ASP A 450 -23.77 -10.03 -23.14
C ASP A 450 -22.54 -9.41 -22.46
N ARG A 451 -21.95 -8.41 -23.13
CA ARG A 451 -20.79 -7.67 -22.65
C ARG A 451 -21.00 -6.21 -22.96
N VAL A 452 -20.99 -5.39 -21.92
CA VAL A 452 -21.06 -3.93 -22.05
C VAL A 452 -19.76 -3.34 -21.57
N VAL A 453 -19.10 -2.56 -22.42
CA VAL A 453 -17.89 -1.83 -22.04
C VAL A 453 -18.23 -0.34 -22.05
N VAL A 454 -18.10 0.32 -20.90
CA VAL A 454 -18.19 1.77 -20.78
C VAL A 454 -16.78 2.31 -20.57
N ARG A 455 -16.41 3.34 -21.30
CA ARG A 455 -15.11 4.01 -21.17
C ARG A 455 -15.32 5.46 -20.83
N ASP A 456 -14.80 5.92 -19.71
CA ASP A 456 -14.81 7.30 -19.29
C ASP A 456 -13.42 7.91 -19.39
N TYR A 457 -13.34 9.18 -19.78
CA TYR A 457 -12.09 9.91 -19.94
C TYR A 457 -12.14 11.14 -19.04
N TYR A 458 -11.09 11.35 -18.24
CA TYR A 458 -10.96 12.45 -17.29
C TYR A 458 -9.65 13.19 -17.51
N ASP A 459 -9.62 14.48 -17.19
CA ASP A 459 -8.39 15.25 -17.14
C ASP A 459 -7.71 15.18 -15.76
N SER A 460 -6.61 15.92 -15.61
CA SER A 460 -5.82 16.01 -14.38
C SER A 460 -6.55 16.68 -13.21
N GLU A 461 -7.60 17.44 -13.47
CA GLU A 461 -8.39 18.12 -12.43
C GLU A 461 -9.58 17.26 -11.97
N GLY A 462 -9.76 16.07 -12.58
CA GLY A 462 -10.88 15.19 -12.30
C GLY A 462 -12.14 15.54 -13.10
N GLU A 463 -12.09 16.51 -14.01
CA GLU A 463 -13.23 16.82 -14.86
C GLU A 463 -13.37 15.76 -15.96
N ARG A 464 -14.61 15.29 -16.14
CA ARG A 464 -14.92 14.29 -17.15
C ARG A 464 -14.94 14.92 -18.54
N LEU A 465 -14.03 14.47 -19.39
CA LEU A 465 -13.88 14.95 -20.77
C LEU A 465 -14.93 14.35 -21.70
N ARG A 466 -15.13 13.02 -21.66
CA ARG A 466 -16.08 12.29 -22.52
C ARG A 466 -16.31 10.86 -22.04
N TYR A 467 -17.26 10.17 -22.66
CA TYR A 467 -17.45 8.74 -22.48
C TYR A 467 -17.84 8.01 -23.77
N GLU A 468 -17.56 6.72 -23.81
CA GLU A 468 -17.86 5.83 -24.92
C GLU A 468 -18.51 4.55 -24.40
N VAL A 469 -19.49 4.01 -25.12
CA VAL A 469 -20.11 2.72 -24.78
C VAL A 469 -19.96 1.80 -25.98
N GLU A 470 -19.26 0.68 -25.78
CA GLU A 470 -19.09 -0.37 -26.77
C GLU A 470 -19.92 -1.58 -26.40
N ARG A 471 -20.71 -2.06 -27.36
CA ARG A 471 -21.45 -3.31 -27.30
C ARG A 471 -20.95 -4.21 -28.44
N PRO A 472 -20.23 -5.30 -28.17
CA PRO A 472 -19.97 -6.30 -29.19
C PRO A 472 -21.32 -6.88 -29.62
N SER A 473 -21.58 -6.93 -30.92
CA SER A 473 -22.87 -7.26 -31.54
C SER A 473 -23.61 -8.46 -30.92
N GLU A 474 -24.93 -8.33 -30.74
CA GLU A 474 -25.87 -9.42 -30.47
C GLU A 474 -25.62 -10.59 -31.43
N ASP A 475 -25.48 -11.83 -30.93
CA ASP A 475 -25.57 -13.02 -31.77
C ASP A 475 -27.04 -13.16 -32.21
N PRO A 476 -27.38 -12.95 -33.50
CA PRO A 476 -28.76 -12.97 -33.97
C PRO A 476 -29.41 -14.36 -33.90
N ASN A 477 -28.67 -15.42 -33.53
CA ASN A 477 -29.17 -16.79 -33.43
C ASN A 477 -29.43 -17.25 -31.98
N PHE A 478 -29.44 -16.35 -31.00
CA PHE A 478 -29.71 -16.73 -29.61
C PHE A 478 -31.19 -17.10 -29.38
N ASP A 479 -31.46 -18.39 -29.18
CA ASP A 479 -32.76 -18.95 -28.74
C ASP A 479 -32.65 -19.32 -27.25
N PRO A 480 -33.37 -18.66 -26.33
CA PRO A 480 -33.27 -18.91 -24.89
C PRO A 480 -33.82 -20.30 -24.46
N GLY A 481 -34.34 -21.09 -25.40
CA GLY A 481 -34.80 -22.45 -25.14
C GLY A 481 -36.10 -22.52 -24.33
N PRO A 482 -36.70 -23.72 -24.21
CA PRO A 482 -38.09 -23.87 -23.77
C PRO A 482 -38.31 -23.77 -22.25
N GLY A 483 -37.42 -23.10 -21.51
CA GLY A 483 -37.51 -22.87 -20.06
C GLY A 483 -37.72 -21.41 -19.64
N GLY A 484 -37.97 -20.50 -20.59
CA GLY A 484 -37.94 -19.05 -20.40
C GLY A 484 -39.07 -18.40 -19.59
N SER A 485 -39.77 -19.10 -18.70
CA SER A 485 -40.84 -18.49 -17.87
C SER A 485 -40.37 -17.87 -16.56
N ASN A 486 -39.09 -17.98 -16.22
CA ASN A 486 -38.51 -17.44 -14.96
C ASN A 486 -37.49 -16.32 -15.21
N TRP A 487 -37.61 -15.58 -16.32
CA TRP A 487 -36.81 -14.37 -16.49
C TRP A 487 -37.44 -13.24 -15.68
N PRO A 488 -36.67 -12.49 -14.86
CA PRO A 488 -37.18 -11.27 -14.25
C PRO A 488 -37.66 -10.33 -15.38
N SER A 489 -38.91 -9.86 -15.28
CA SER A 489 -39.57 -9.06 -16.30
C SER A 489 -38.93 -7.68 -16.54
N ALA A 490 -37.98 -7.29 -15.69
CA ALA A 490 -37.05 -6.20 -15.92
C ALA A 490 -35.80 -6.40 -15.04
N ILE A 491 -34.62 -6.20 -15.63
CA ILE A 491 -33.40 -5.93 -14.86
C ILE A 491 -33.11 -4.45 -15.09
N GLU A 492 -33.21 -3.65 -14.02
CA GLU A 492 -32.84 -2.24 -14.04
C GLU A 492 -31.42 -2.07 -13.50
N ILE A 493 -30.48 -1.68 -14.36
CA ILE A 493 -29.12 -1.34 -13.93
C ILE A 493 -28.97 0.17 -14.00
N SER A 494 -28.79 0.77 -12.84
CA SER A 494 -28.60 2.21 -12.68
C SER A 494 -27.18 2.49 -12.24
N LEU A 495 -26.42 3.21 -13.07
CA LEU A 495 -25.11 3.74 -12.69
C LEU A 495 -25.30 5.18 -12.23
N MET A 496 -24.89 5.50 -11.01
CA MET A 496 -24.93 6.85 -10.47
C MET A 496 -23.52 7.33 -10.12
N VAL A 497 -23.23 8.60 -10.43
CA VAL A 497 -22.03 9.31 -10.02
C VAL A 497 -22.48 10.66 -9.46
N ASP A 498 -22.08 10.99 -8.24
CA ASP A 498 -22.41 12.24 -7.53
C ASP A 498 -23.90 12.61 -7.54
N ASP A 499 -24.75 11.62 -7.22
CA ASP A 499 -26.21 11.74 -7.20
C ASP A 499 -26.86 12.06 -8.57
N GLU A 500 -26.09 12.03 -9.67
CA GLU A 500 -26.61 12.07 -11.04
C GLU A 500 -26.73 10.67 -11.66
N LEU A 501 -27.89 10.41 -12.25
CA LEU A 501 -28.21 9.17 -12.95
C LEU A 501 -27.56 9.17 -14.34
N LEU A 502 -26.52 8.37 -14.51
CA LEU A 502 -25.74 8.32 -15.75
C LEU A 502 -26.28 7.36 -16.78
N PHE A 503 -26.86 6.25 -16.33
CA PHE A 503 -27.35 5.20 -17.20
C PHE A 503 -28.47 4.43 -16.52
N VAL A 504 -29.55 4.14 -17.26
CA VAL A 504 -30.58 3.17 -16.91
C VAL A 504 -30.73 2.20 -18.07
N LYS A 505 -30.53 0.91 -17.85
CA LYS A 505 -31.04 -0.13 -18.75
C LYS A 505 -32.31 -0.69 -18.13
N GLY A 506 -33.47 -0.42 -18.72
CA GLY A 506 -34.66 -1.24 -18.52
C GLY A 506 -34.73 -2.29 -19.63
N VAL A 507 -34.71 -3.57 -19.29
CA VAL A 507 -35.10 -4.62 -20.24
C VAL A 507 -36.62 -4.75 -20.12
N VAL A 508 -37.36 -4.13 -21.04
CA VAL A 508 -38.82 -4.29 -21.15
C VAL A 508 -39.09 -5.26 -22.30
N SER A 509 -39.68 -6.40 -21.99
CA SER A 509 -40.36 -7.26 -22.95
C SER A 509 -41.57 -6.51 -23.54
N ASP A 510 -41.63 -6.42 -24.87
CA ASP A 510 -42.75 -6.15 -25.81
C ASP A 510 -44.04 -5.40 -25.39
N GLU A 511 -44.05 -4.55 -24.35
CA GLU A 511 -45.18 -3.67 -24.03
C GLU A 511 -44.80 -2.17 -24.01
N PRO A 512 -45.73 -1.27 -24.41
CA PRO A 512 -45.40 0.14 -24.67
C PRO A 512 -45.10 0.94 -23.39
N PRO A 513 -44.29 2.02 -23.49
CA PRO A 513 -43.74 2.70 -22.32
C PRO A 513 -44.82 3.41 -21.49
N LEU A 514 -44.89 3.06 -20.20
CA LEU A 514 -45.63 3.81 -19.19
C LEU A 514 -44.94 5.16 -18.94
N LYS A 515 -45.75 6.22 -18.84
CA LYS A 515 -45.32 7.58 -18.48
C LYS A 515 -44.65 7.58 -17.10
N MET A 516 -43.43 8.11 -17.00
CA MET A 516 -42.79 8.39 -15.72
C MET A 516 -43.57 9.46 -14.95
N GLU A 517 -44.19 9.09 -13.82
CA GLU A 517 -44.53 10.01 -12.73
C GLU A 517 -43.61 9.73 -11.54
N ARG A 518 -43.12 10.81 -10.91
CA ARG A 518 -42.23 10.84 -9.75
C ARG A 518 -42.53 9.73 -8.73
N VAL A 519 -41.60 8.80 -8.54
CA VAL A 519 -41.67 7.78 -7.51
C VAL A 519 -40.98 8.25 -6.22
N LYS A 520 -41.67 8.01 -5.11
CA LYS A 520 -41.32 8.34 -3.72
C LYS A 520 -40.28 7.37 -3.17
N TYR A 521 -39.37 7.90 -2.35
CA TYR A 521 -38.41 7.16 -1.53
C TYR A 521 -39.10 6.13 -0.62
N TYR A 522 -38.63 4.88 -0.66
CA TYR A 522 -38.80 3.89 0.41
C TYR A 522 -37.40 3.46 0.88
N GLU A 523 -37.20 3.49 2.19
CA GLU A 523 -35.94 3.12 2.87
C GLU A 523 -35.88 1.61 3.09
N GLU A 524 -35.04 0.92 2.32
CA GLU A 524 -34.26 -0.25 2.76
C GLU A 524 -33.14 -0.45 1.74
N VAL A 525 -31.93 0.03 2.07
CA VAL A 525 -30.78 0.08 1.15
C VAL A 525 -29.59 -0.64 1.79
N ALA A 526 -29.11 -1.69 1.13
CA ALA A 526 -27.74 -2.16 1.34
C ALA A 526 -26.81 -1.20 0.59
N SER A 527 -25.97 -0.48 1.32
CA SER A 527 -25.00 0.46 0.75
C SER A 527 -23.60 -0.15 0.84
N PHE A 528 -22.82 0.02 -0.20
CA PHE A 528 -21.36 -0.11 -0.13
C PHE A 528 -20.73 1.23 -0.53
N SER A 529 -19.72 1.62 0.23
CA SER A 529 -18.96 2.86 0.05
C SER A 529 -17.55 2.45 -0.36
N LEU A 530 -17.11 2.85 -1.56
CA LEU A 530 -15.71 2.79 -1.95
C LEU A 530 -15.09 4.15 -1.57
N ASP A 531 -14.02 4.11 -0.75
CA ASP A 531 -13.29 5.31 -0.31
C ASP A 531 -12.15 5.56 -1.32
N PHE A 532 -12.22 6.68 -2.04
CA PHE A 532 -11.29 7.06 -3.13
C PHE A 532 -10.32 8.17 -2.72
N SER A 533 -10.04 8.30 -1.42
CA SER A 533 -9.19 9.35 -0.85
C SER A 533 -7.73 9.36 -1.33
N GLU A 534 -7.28 8.36 -2.10
CA GLU A 534 -5.93 8.31 -2.67
C GLU A 534 -5.75 9.03 -4.01
N PHE A 535 -6.82 9.48 -4.69
CA PHE A 535 -6.70 9.98 -6.08
C PHE A 535 -7.41 11.31 -6.40
N LEU A 536 -8.15 11.90 -5.47
CA LEU A 536 -8.82 13.19 -5.68
C LEU A 536 -8.53 14.15 -4.53
N SER A 537 -8.01 15.34 -4.86
CA SER A 537 -7.92 16.46 -3.92
C SER A 537 -9.22 17.26 -3.89
N GLN A 538 -10.33 16.64 -3.48
CA GLN A 538 -11.52 17.19 -2.83
C GLN A 538 -12.63 16.14 -2.81
N GLU A 539 -13.57 16.27 -1.87
CA GLU A 539 -14.63 15.31 -1.53
C GLU A 539 -15.55 14.95 -2.73
N GLU A 540 -15.26 13.86 -3.44
CA GLU A 540 -16.23 13.19 -4.32
C GLU A 540 -16.40 11.73 -3.87
N ARG A 541 -17.66 11.27 -3.77
CA ARG A 541 -18.03 9.95 -3.25
C ARG A 541 -18.87 9.21 -4.28
N MET A 542 -18.27 8.26 -4.99
CA MET A 542 -19.04 7.35 -5.86
C MET A 542 -19.80 6.30 -5.04
N ARG A 543 -21.09 6.11 -5.35
CA ARG A 543 -21.92 5.00 -4.84
C ARG A 543 -22.47 4.22 -6.02
N VAL A 544 -22.25 2.91 -6.05
CA VAL A 544 -22.92 2.01 -7.00
C VAL A 544 -24.09 1.36 -6.26
N LEU A 545 -25.28 1.43 -6.84
CA LEU A 545 -26.52 0.88 -6.28
C LEU A 545 -27.06 -0.19 -7.22
N LEU A 546 -27.28 -1.40 -6.68
CA LEU A 546 -27.93 -2.50 -7.39
C LEU A 546 -29.35 -2.66 -6.83
N TRP A 547 -30.35 -2.58 -7.70
CA TRP A 547 -31.75 -2.80 -7.35
C TRP A 547 -32.29 -4.01 -8.10
N VAL A 548 -33.04 -4.87 -7.40
CA VAL A 548 -33.71 -6.04 -7.98
C VAL A 548 -35.14 -6.03 -7.45
N GLU A 549 -36.13 -5.82 -8.33
CA GLU A 549 -37.55 -6.00 -7.98
C GLU A 549 -37.94 -7.47 -8.10
N HIS A 550 -38.72 -7.97 -7.12
CA HIS A 550 -39.21 -9.34 -7.05
C HIS A 550 -40.51 -9.55 -7.82
#